data_AF-A0A3D2K927-F1
#
_entry.id   AF-A0A3D2K927-F1
#
_cell.length_a   1.000
_cell.length_b   1.000
_cell.length_c   1.000
_cell.angle_alpha   90.00
_cell.angle_beta   90.00
_cell.angle_gamma   90.00
#
_symmetry.space_group_name_H-M   'P 1'
#
loop_
_entity.id
_entity.type
_entity.pdbx_description
1 polymer ?
#
loop_
_entity_poly.entity_id
_entity_poly.type
_entity_poly.pdbx_seq_one_letter_code
_entity_poly.pdbx_strand_id
1 'polypeptide(L)'
;MVIYVEAVILDNFCLDALLAYLTLLLTKRAVHRFPIILSALVGSLFALTVPIIGDNFLMKIAVLLVCSYLFSFPKSFRIYVVETIVYLLLSFTLCGIISFWLGARMQQGFLAISAGGAVAFTSLSVLLLIYFTRQIIGLINERREREKFAVAEMINQGKSVRMRALYDSGNLLKDQNGDGVVVTDKKGVLRLGELPSFGEMQVHTASGSKVLPLVKIPKIKIYCGGDTNILTNVTAALSDLPEEYQLILPCE
;
A
#
# COMPACT_ATOMS: atom_id res chain seq x y z
N MET A 1 -10.11 16.67 43.28
CA MET A 1 -10.39 15.88 42.06
C MET A 1 -9.62 14.58 42.18
N VAL A 2 -10.25 13.44 41.90
CA VAL A 2 -9.56 12.15 41.88
C VAL A 2 -8.96 11.98 40.48
N ILE A 3 -7.65 11.84 40.39
CA ILE A 3 -6.95 11.54 39.13
C ILE A 3 -6.63 10.04 39.16
N TYR A 4 -7.19 9.31 38.22
CA TYR A 4 -6.92 7.88 38.05
C TYR A 4 -5.58 7.72 37.33
N VAL A 5 -4.59 7.17 38.02
CA VAL A 5 -3.22 6.96 37.50
C VAL A 5 -3.25 6.11 36.23
N GLU A 6 -4.10 5.08 36.23
CA GLU A 6 -4.32 4.20 35.09
C GLU A 6 -4.84 4.94 33.85
N ALA A 7 -5.73 5.93 34.04
CA ALA A 7 -6.24 6.74 32.94
C ALA A 7 -5.17 7.66 32.36
N VAL A 8 -4.36 8.30 33.22
CA VAL A 8 -3.22 9.14 32.79
C VAL A 8 -2.22 8.31 32.00
N ILE A 9 -1.89 7.11 32.48
CA ILE A 9 -0.96 6.21 31.79
C ILE A 9 -1.52 5.85 30.41
N LEU A 10 -2.76 5.40 30.35
CA LEU A 10 -3.39 4.91 29.12
C LEU A 10 -3.57 6.04 28.09
N ASP A 11 -4.05 7.21 28.51
CA ASP A 11 -4.28 8.36 27.64
C ASP A 11 -2.99 8.84 26.98
N ASN A 12 -1.91 8.99 27.78
CA ASN A 12 -0.61 9.41 27.24
C ASN A 12 0.05 8.30 26.41
N PHE A 13 0.00 7.04 26.86
CA PHE A 13 0.58 5.93 26.11
C PHE A 13 -0.04 5.77 24.72
N CYS A 14 -1.38 5.76 24.63
CA CYS A 14 -2.08 5.62 23.36
C CYS A 14 -1.88 6.83 22.45
N LEU A 15 -1.85 8.05 23.01
CA LEU A 15 -1.62 9.27 22.23
C LEU A 15 -0.17 9.34 21.71
N ASP A 16 0.82 9.12 22.55
CA ASP A 16 2.24 9.12 22.14
C ASP A 16 2.53 8.03 21.11
N ALA A 17 1.92 6.83 21.26
CA ALA A 17 2.03 5.76 20.27
C ALA A 17 1.42 6.16 18.91
N LEU A 18 0.25 6.81 18.91
CA LEU A 18 -0.38 7.33 17.70
C LEU A 18 0.52 8.38 17.03
N LEU A 19 1.02 9.34 17.81
CA LEU A 19 1.86 10.42 17.32
C LEU A 19 3.17 9.88 16.71
N ALA A 20 3.86 8.97 17.40
CA ALA A 20 5.09 8.35 16.89
C ALA A 20 4.83 7.53 15.60
N TYR A 21 3.74 6.77 15.56
CA TYR A 21 3.33 6.02 14.37
C TYR A 21 3.05 6.94 13.17
N LEU A 22 2.27 8.01 13.38
CA LEU A 22 1.96 8.99 12.33
C LEU A 22 3.18 9.76 11.87
N THR A 23 4.09 10.13 12.77
CA THR A 23 5.36 10.76 12.41
C THR A 23 6.12 9.90 11.42
N LEU A 24 6.33 8.61 11.74
CA LEU A 24 7.04 7.68 10.85
C LEU A 24 6.31 7.46 9.52
N LEU A 25 4.97 7.44 9.53
CA LEU A 25 4.18 7.31 8.31
C LEU A 25 4.35 8.52 7.39
N LEU A 26 4.24 9.74 7.94
CA LEU A 26 4.36 10.99 7.18
C LEU A 26 5.77 11.23 6.65
N THR A 27 6.80 10.83 7.41
CA THR A 27 8.20 10.91 6.97
C THR A 27 8.61 9.72 6.08
N LYS A 28 7.66 8.84 5.71
CA LYS A 28 7.85 7.67 4.84
C LYS A 28 8.93 6.72 5.35
N ARG A 29 8.89 6.43 6.65
CA ARG A 29 9.89 5.63 7.35
C ARG A 29 9.35 4.25 7.70
N ALA A 30 10.28 3.32 7.92
CA ALA A 30 9.94 1.99 8.40
C ALA A 30 9.33 2.09 9.79
N VAL A 31 8.14 1.52 9.95
CA VAL A 31 7.42 1.51 11.22
C VAL A 31 7.79 0.24 11.97
N HIS A 32 8.58 0.38 13.03
CA HIS A 32 8.88 -0.72 13.96
C HIS A 32 8.07 -0.53 15.24
N ARG A 33 7.44 -1.61 15.72
CA ARG A 33 6.53 -1.55 16.88
C ARG A 33 7.27 -1.25 18.19
N PHE A 34 8.43 -1.88 18.41
CA PHE A 34 9.18 -1.74 19.66
C PHE A 34 9.65 -0.32 19.96
N PRO A 35 10.29 0.43 19.03
CA PRO A 35 10.68 1.82 19.28
C PRO A 35 9.50 2.74 19.59
N ILE A 36 8.35 2.54 18.94
CA ILE A 36 7.12 3.29 19.19
C ILE A 36 6.60 3.01 20.60
N ILE A 37 6.51 1.73 20.99
CA ILE A 37 6.05 1.34 22.33
C ILE A 37 6.97 1.91 23.40
N LEU A 38 8.29 1.84 23.20
CA LEU A 38 9.26 2.37 24.16
C LEU A 38 9.14 3.89 24.30
N SER A 39 9.01 4.61 23.19
CA SER A 39 8.78 6.06 23.18
C SER A 39 7.50 6.43 23.93
N ALA A 40 6.40 5.74 23.65
CA ALA A 40 5.11 5.96 24.30
C ALA A 40 5.11 5.63 25.80
N LEU A 41 5.84 4.60 26.23
CA LEU A 41 6.03 4.31 27.65
C LEU A 41 6.77 5.43 28.36
N VAL A 42 7.82 5.98 27.75
CA VAL A 42 8.59 7.09 28.33
C VAL A 42 7.76 8.36 28.47
N GLY A 43 7.00 8.72 27.44
CA GLY A 43 6.09 9.87 27.50
C GLY A 43 4.99 9.70 28.56
N SER A 44 4.40 8.51 28.65
CA SER A 44 3.39 8.17 29.66
C SER A 44 3.93 8.20 31.09
N LEU A 45 5.12 7.62 31.34
CA LEU A 45 5.77 7.68 32.65
C LEU A 45 6.13 9.11 33.04
N PHE A 46 6.55 9.94 32.08
CA PHE A 46 6.81 11.35 32.34
C PHE A 46 5.55 12.11 32.76
N ALA A 47 4.40 11.83 32.14
CA ALA A 47 3.13 12.47 32.50
C ALA A 47 2.75 12.26 33.97
N LEU A 48 3.13 11.13 34.58
CA LEU A 48 2.93 10.87 36.02
C LEU A 48 3.75 11.77 36.93
N THR A 49 4.86 12.32 36.45
CA THR A 49 5.75 13.18 37.26
C THR A 49 5.26 14.63 37.31
N VAL A 50 4.46 15.07 36.33
CA VAL A 50 4.01 16.47 36.20
C VAL A 50 3.21 16.97 37.42
N PRO A 51 2.28 16.19 38.01
CA PRO A 51 1.57 16.63 39.23
C PRO A 51 2.49 16.85 40.44
N ILE A 52 3.66 16.20 40.47
CA ILE A 52 4.60 16.24 41.59
C ILE A 52 5.60 17.40 41.42
N ILE A 53 6.15 17.54 40.22
CA ILE A 53 7.23 18.49 39.92
C ILE A 53 6.69 19.86 39.46
N GLY A 54 5.41 19.93 39.10
CA GLY A 54 4.78 21.11 38.53
C GLY A 54 4.97 21.19 37.01
N ASP A 55 4.22 22.08 36.36
CA ASP A 55 4.33 22.30 34.91
C ASP A 55 5.65 23.01 34.57
N ASN A 56 6.55 22.29 33.90
CA ASN A 56 7.85 22.80 33.48
C ASN A 56 8.04 22.65 31.96
N PHE A 57 8.10 23.79 31.28
CA PHE A 57 8.27 23.86 29.82
C PHE A 57 9.58 23.21 29.33
N LEU A 58 10.69 23.35 30.06
CA LEU A 58 11.97 22.74 29.70
C LEU A 58 11.89 21.21 29.73
N MET A 59 11.17 20.65 30.70
CA MET A 59 10.96 19.20 30.78
C MET A 59 10.10 18.68 29.63
N LYS A 60 9.07 19.43 29.20
CA LYS A 60 8.28 19.10 28.01
C LYS A 60 9.14 19.06 26.75
N ILE A 61 10.06 20.02 26.58
CA ILE A 61 11.04 20.00 25.47
C ILE A 61 11.97 18.78 25.59
N ALA A 62 12.49 18.48 26.78
CA ALA A 62 13.37 17.34 26.98
C ALA A 62 12.67 16.02 26.62
N VAL A 63 11.42 15.84 27.03
CA VAL A 63 10.62 14.64 26.75
C VAL A 63 10.30 14.54 25.26
N LEU A 64 9.95 15.64 24.61
CA LEU A 64 9.79 15.69 23.15
C LEU A 64 11.03 15.14 22.44
N LEU A 65 12.22 15.62 22.82
CA LEU A 65 13.49 15.19 22.22
C LEU A 65 13.79 13.71 22.51
N VAL A 66 13.60 13.25 23.76
CA VAL A 66 13.82 11.85 24.14
C VAL A 66 12.85 10.92 23.42
N CYS A 67 11.55 11.20 23.44
CA CYS A 67 10.54 10.40 22.75
C CYS A 67 10.81 10.34 21.24
N SER A 68 11.15 11.48 20.63
CA SER A 68 11.50 11.56 19.20
C SER A 68 12.75 10.73 18.89
N TYR A 69 13.74 10.77 19.77
CA TYR A 69 14.98 10.02 19.59
C TYR A 69 14.73 8.51 19.65
N LEU A 70 13.90 8.06 20.59
CA LEU A 70 13.62 6.64 20.80
C LEU A 70 12.99 5.97 19.58
N PHE A 71 12.04 6.62 18.90
CA PHE A 71 11.44 6.05 17.68
C PHE A 71 12.25 6.33 16.40
N SER A 72 13.18 7.29 16.44
CA SER A 72 14.04 7.68 15.32
C SER A 72 15.36 6.89 15.24
N PHE A 73 15.80 6.25 16.32
CA PHE A 73 17.11 5.60 16.40
C PHE A 73 17.24 4.32 15.54
N PRO A 74 18.44 3.99 14.97
CA PRO A 74 19.62 4.83 14.74
C PRO A 74 19.60 5.43 13.32
N LYS A 75 19.52 6.76 13.20
CA LYS A 75 19.47 7.47 11.90
C LYS A 75 20.26 8.77 11.94
N SER A 76 20.45 9.39 10.76
CA SER A 76 21.19 10.64 10.62
C SER A 76 20.52 11.78 11.39
N PHE A 77 21.31 12.72 11.90
CA PHE A 77 20.82 13.87 12.67
C PHE A 77 19.74 14.67 11.92
N ARG A 78 19.88 14.82 10.59
CA ARG A 78 18.89 15.50 9.76
C ARG A 78 17.51 14.82 9.81
N ILE A 79 17.47 13.48 9.79
CA ILE A 79 16.22 12.72 9.85
C ILE A 79 15.57 12.90 11.23
N TYR A 80 16.37 12.80 12.29
CA TYR A 80 15.91 13.02 13.66
C TYR A 80 15.26 14.42 13.83
N VAL A 81 15.89 15.48 13.30
CA VAL A 81 15.34 16.84 13.37
C VAL A 81 14.00 16.94 12.64
N VAL A 82 13.88 16.38 11.43
CA VAL A 82 12.63 16.41 10.66
C VAL A 82 11.52 15.64 11.39
N GLU A 83 11.83 14.45 11.90
CA GLU A 83 10.87 13.63 12.65
C GLU A 83 10.44 14.31 13.96
N THR A 84 11.37 14.98 14.66
CA THR A 84 11.05 15.76 15.86
C THR A 84 10.12 16.92 15.55
N ILE A 85 10.34 17.65 14.46
CA ILE A 85 9.47 18.75 14.02
C ILE A 85 8.08 18.23 13.66
N VAL A 86 8.00 17.12 12.91
CA VAL A 86 6.71 16.50 12.56
C VAL A 86 5.98 16.02 13.81
N TYR A 87 6.67 15.36 14.73
CA TYR A 87 6.11 14.90 15.99
C TYR A 87 5.58 16.07 16.84
N LEU A 88 6.32 17.17 16.90
CA LEU A 88 5.88 18.40 17.58
C LEU A 88 4.60 18.97 16.95
N LEU A 89 4.57 19.11 15.61
CA LEU A 89 3.39 19.63 14.90
C LEU A 89 2.17 18.72 15.08
N LEU A 90 2.35 17.40 15.03
CA LEU A 90 1.29 16.43 15.30
C LEU A 90 0.83 16.51 16.75
N SER A 91 1.75 16.65 17.70
CA SER A 91 1.42 16.81 19.12
C SER A 91 0.52 18.02 19.34
N PHE A 92 0.86 19.18 18.80
CA PHE A 92 0.03 20.38 18.92
C PHE A 92 -1.32 20.25 18.21
N THR A 93 -1.33 19.74 16.98
CA THR A 93 -2.55 19.68 16.16
C THR A 93 -3.51 18.60 16.65
N LEU A 94 -3.06 17.35 16.78
CA LEU A 94 -3.92 16.23 17.17
C LEU A 94 -4.31 16.30 18.64
N CYS A 95 -3.40 16.67 19.56
CA CYS A 95 -3.78 16.87 20.95
C CYS A 95 -4.80 18.01 21.07
N GLY A 96 -4.62 19.11 20.32
CA GLY A 96 -5.59 20.21 20.26
C GLY A 96 -6.97 19.78 19.76
N ILE A 97 -7.02 19.04 18.64
CA ILE A 97 -8.27 18.54 18.05
C ILE A 97 -8.96 17.55 18.99
N ILE A 98 -8.25 16.55 19.50
CA ILE A 98 -8.80 15.53 20.40
C ILE A 98 -9.30 16.19 21.69
N SER A 99 -8.52 17.09 22.27
CA SER A 99 -8.90 17.80 23.48
C SER A 99 -10.12 18.69 23.26
N PHE A 100 -10.19 19.42 22.14
CA PHE A 100 -11.36 20.22 21.79
C PHE A 100 -12.61 19.37 21.61
N TRP A 101 -12.51 18.28 20.85
CA TRP A 101 -13.64 17.40 20.54
C TRP A 101 -14.17 16.68 21.78
N LEU A 102 -13.28 16.30 22.70
CA LEU A 102 -13.64 15.69 23.98
C LEU A 102 -14.04 16.71 25.05
N GLY A 103 -14.13 18.00 24.72
CA GLY A 103 -14.58 19.05 25.63
C GLY A 103 -13.63 19.32 26.80
N ALA A 104 -12.32 19.17 26.57
CA ALA A 104 -11.30 19.39 27.59
C ALA A 104 -11.36 20.79 28.18
N ARG A 105 -11.14 20.90 29.49
CA ARG A 105 -11.05 22.17 30.22
C ARG A 105 -9.68 22.31 30.83
N MET A 106 -9.13 23.52 30.80
CA MET A 106 -7.89 23.82 31.51
C MET A 106 -8.14 23.81 33.02
N GLN A 107 -7.51 22.89 33.74
CA GLN A 107 -7.53 22.81 35.20
C GLN A 107 -6.11 22.54 35.70
N GLN A 108 -5.57 23.43 36.54
CA GLN A 108 -4.23 23.29 37.15
C GLN A 108 -3.09 23.02 36.14
N GLY A 109 -3.16 23.62 34.95
CA GLY A 109 -2.17 23.41 33.88
C GLY A 109 -2.39 22.14 33.04
N PHE A 110 -3.42 21.34 33.34
CA PHE A 110 -3.83 20.18 32.55
C PHE A 110 -5.05 20.45 31.70
N LEU A 111 -5.12 19.81 30.54
CA LEU A 111 -6.36 19.61 29.80
C LEU A 111 -7.11 18.45 30.47
N ALA A 112 -8.03 18.80 31.37
CA ALA A 112 -8.87 17.84 32.06
C ALA A 112 -10.08 17.49 31.19
N ILE A 113 -10.23 16.21 30.88
CA ILE A 113 -11.40 15.65 30.19
C ILE A 113 -12.24 14.93 31.24
N SER A 114 -13.55 15.18 31.24
CA SER A 114 -14.47 14.63 32.25
C SER A 114 -14.57 13.10 32.19
N ALA A 115 -14.31 12.51 31.03
CA ALA A 115 -14.25 11.06 30.81
C ALA A 115 -12.78 10.60 30.76
N GLY A 116 -12.29 10.00 31.85
CA GLY A 116 -10.96 9.39 31.88
C GLY A 116 -10.84 8.26 30.86
N GLY A 117 -9.70 8.16 30.16
CA GLY A 117 -9.50 7.15 29.12
C GLY A 117 -10.06 7.51 27.74
N ALA A 118 -10.78 8.62 27.61
CA ALA A 118 -11.38 9.02 26.33
C ALA A 118 -10.34 9.35 25.25
N VAL A 119 -9.18 9.91 25.65
CA VAL A 119 -8.06 10.16 24.73
C VAL A 119 -7.49 8.83 24.26
N ALA A 120 -7.31 7.87 25.17
CA ALA A 120 -6.83 6.54 24.83
C ALA A 120 -7.74 5.84 23.84
N PHE A 121 -9.04 5.78 24.11
CA PHE A 121 -10.00 5.14 23.20
C PHE A 121 -10.01 5.81 21.83
N THR A 122 -9.96 7.15 21.79
CA THR A 122 -9.93 7.90 20.53
C THR A 122 -8.65 7.59 19.74
N SER A 123 -7.48 7.72 20.37
CA SER A 123 -6.18 7.46 19.73
C SER A 123 -6.04 6.01 19.27
N LEU A 124 -6.48 5.06 20.08
CA LEU A 124 -6.48 3.64 19.75
C LEU A 124 -7.43 3.33 18.58
N SER A 125 -8.61 3.95 18.56
CA SER A 125 -9.57 3.79 17.46
C SER A 125 -8.99 4.29 16.13
N VAL A 126 -8.28 5.43 16.14
CA VAL A 126 -7.59 5.95 14.95
C VAL A 126 -6.48 5.00 14.50
N LEU A 127 -5.66 4.48 15.43
CA LEU A 127 -4.63 3.48 15.11
C LEU A 127 -5.22 2.23 14.45
N LEU A 128 -6.29 1.68 15.02
CA LEU A 128 -6.97 0.50 14.48
C LEU A 128 -7.58 0.79 13.12
N LEU A 129 -8.20 1.95 12.92
CA LEU A 129 -8.77 2.37 11.64
C LEU A 129 -7.70 2.41 10.55
N ILE A 130 -6.55 3.03 10.81
CA ILE A 130 -5.43 3.08 9.86
C ILE A 130 -4.92 1.66 9.57
N TYR A 131 -4.77 0.83 10.60
CA TYR A 131 -4.33 -0.55 10.45
C TYR A 131 -5.27 -1.36 9.54
N PHE A 132 -6.57 -1.36 9.83
CA PHE A 132 -7.55 -2.10 9.04
C PHE A 132 -7.67 -1.56 7.61
N THR A 133 -7.62 -0.23 7.43
CA THR A 133 -7.64 0.39 6.10
C THR A 133 -6.47 -0.12 5.25
N ARG A 134 -5.26 -0.19 5.81
CA ARG A 134 -4.08 -0.74 5.10
C ARG A 134 -4.23 -2.22 4.77
N GLN A 135 -4.82 -3.03 5.66
CA GLN A 135 -5.10 -4.44 5.38
C GLN A 135 -6.10 -4.59 4.23
N ILE A 136 -7.19 -3.81 4.25
CA ILE A 136 -8.21 -3.82 3.20
C ILE A 136 -7.60 -3.43 1.85
N ILE A 137 -6.81 -2.34 1.80
CA ILE A 137 -6.11 -1.93 0.57
C ILE A 137 -5.18 -3.03 0.07
N GLY A 138 -4.43 -3.70 0.97
CA GLY A 138 -3.58 -4.84 0.62
C GLY A 138 -4.38 -5.96 -0.04
N LEU A 139 -5.50 -6.37 0.58
CA LEU A 139 -6.39 -7.40 0.03
C LEU A 139 -6.98 -7.02 -1.33
N ILE A 140 -7.37 -5.76 -1.51
CA ILE A 140 -7.89 -5.26 -2.80
C ILE A 140 -6.79 -5.30 -3.87
N ASN A 141 -5.58 -4.87 -3.53
CA ASN A 141 -4.45 -4.89 -4.47
C ASN A 141 -4.06 -6.31 -4.86
N GLU A 142 -3.99 -7.24 -3.91
CA GLU A 142 -3.73 -8.66 -4.20
C GLU A 142 -4.80 -9.28 -5.09
N ARG A 143 -6.08 -8.95 -4.87
CA ARG A 143 -7.17 -9.39 -5.75
C ARG A 143 -7.01 -8.82 -7.16
N ARG A 144 -6.74 -7.52 -7.27
CA ARG A 144 -6.55 -6.84 -8.56
C ARG A 144 -5.34 -7.38 -9.32
N GLU A 145 -4.25 -7.72 -8.63
CA GLU A 145 -3.10 -8.36 -9.26
C GLU A 145 -3.43 -9.76 -9.78
N ARG A 146 -4.23 -10.54 -9.04
CA ARG A 146 -4.70 -11.84 -9.52
C ARG A 146 -5.61 -11.72 -10.74
N GLU A 147 -6.49 -10.73 -10.77
CA GLU A 147 -7.38 -10.47 -11.91
C GLU A 147 -6.63 -10.06 -13.19
N LYS A 148 -5.42 -9.49 -13.08
CA LYS A 148 -4.57 -9.21 -14.25
C LYS A 148 -4.08 -10.48 -14.94
N PHE A 149 -4.05 -11.63 -14.26
CA PHE A 149 -3.56 -12.87 -14.85
C PHE A 149 -4.69 -13.87 -15.08
N ALA A 150 -4.72 -14.44 -16.27
CA ALA A 150 -5.61 -15.54 -16.62
C ALA A 150 -4.80 -16.76 -17.08
N VAL A 151 -5.45 -17.91 -17.16
CA VAL A 151 -4.89 -19.07 -17.86
C VAL A 151 -5.52 -19.10 -19.25
N ALA A 152 -4.71 -19.12 -20.29
CA ALA A 152 -5.17 -19.26 -21.66
C ALA A 152 -4.70 -20.58 -22.26
N GLU A 153 -5.51 -21.16 -23.14
CA GLU A 153 -5.19 -22.36 -23.91
C GLU A 153 -5.37 -22.05 -25.39
N MET A 154 -4.25 -22.01 -26.10
CA MET A 154 -4.22 -21.90 -27.56
C MET A 154 -4.43 -23.29 -28.17
N ILE A 155 -5.26 -23.40 -29.21
CA ILE A 155 -5.61 -24.68 -29.82
C ILE A 155 -5.47 -24.59 -31.35
N ASN A 156 -4.73 -25.54 -31.94
CA ASN A 156 -4.56 -25.70 -33.38
C ASN A 156 -4.44 -27.18 -33.74
N GLN A 157 -5.21 -27.65 -34.74
CA GLN A 157 -5.13 -29.03 -35.30
C GLN A 157 -4.97 -30.15 -34.24
N GLY A 158 -5.75 -30.09 -33.15
CA GLY A 158 -5.72 -31.09 -32.07
C GLY A 158 -4.57 -30.94 -31.06
N LYS A 159 -3.63 -30.03 -31.29
CA LYS A 159 -2.62 -29.63 -30.30
C LYS A 159 -3.15 -28.47 -29.45
N SER A 160 -2.92 -28.52 -28.15
CA SER A 160 -3.20 -27.40 -27.25
C SER A 160 -2.00 -27.05 -26.39
N VAL A 161 -1.83 -25.76 -26.13
CA VAL A 161 -0.76 -25.23 -25.28
C VAL A 161 -1.39 -24.31 -24.26
N ARG A 162 -1.27 -24.67 -22.98
CA ARG A 162 -1.68 -23.84 -21.86
C ARG A 162 -0.55 -22.88 -21.48
N MET A 163 -0.94 -21.64 -21.21
CA MET A 163 -0.04 -20.57 -20.83
C MET A 163 -0.69 -19.60 -19.87
N ARG A 164 0.15 -18.86 -19.15
CA ARG A 164 -0.29 -17.73 -18.35
C ARG A 164 -0.46 -16.51 -19.24
N ALA A 165 -1.63 -15.91 -19.19
CA ALA A 165 -2.01 -14.72 -19.93
C ALA A 165 -2.07 -13.51 -19.00
N LEU A 166 -1.64 -12.36 -19.50
CA LEU A 166 -1.77 -11.06 -18.87
C LEU A 166 -2.90 -10.30 -19.57
N TYR A 167 -3.93 -9.92 -18.81
CA TYR A 167 -4.88 -8.89 -19.21
C TYR A 167 -4.19 -7.54 -19.13
N ASP A 168 -3.82 -6.99 -20.29
CA ASP A 168 -3.20 -5.68 -20.40
C ASP A 168 -4.18 -4.69 -21.05
N SER A 169 -4.80 -3.85 -20.21
CA SER A 169 -5.64 -2.76 -20.69
C SER A 169 -4.88 -1.74 -21.55
N GLY A 170 -3.54 -1.76 -21.54
CA GLY A 170 -2.69 -0.92 -22.39
C GLY A 170 -2.43 -1.51 -23.78
N ASN A 171 -2.79 -2.78 -24.03
CA ASN A 171 -2.62 -3.38 -25.34
C ASN A 171 -3.77 -2.95 -26.28
N LEU A 172 -3.51 -1.91 -27.06
CA LEU A 172 -4.42 -1.32 -28.05
C LEU A 172 -4.12 -1.75 -29.49
N LEU A 173 -3.31 -2.79 -29.68
CA LEU A 173 -2.96 -3.28 -31.01
C LEU A 173 -4.20 -3.78 -31.74
N LYS A 174 -4.39 -3.31 -32.98
CA LYS A 174 -5.49 -3.72 -33.86
C LYS A 174 -4.95 -4.20 -35.19
N ASP A 175 -5.55 -5.26 -35.72
CA ASP A 175 -5.22 -5.77 -37.04
C ASP A 175 -5.87 -4.91 -38.14
N GLN A 176 -5.65 -5.30 -39.40
CA GLN A 176 -6.18 -4.57 -40.56
C GLN A 176 -7.72 -4.54 -40.61
N ASN A 177 -8.39 -5.45 -39.90
CA ASN A 177 -9.85 -5.51 -39.79
C ASN A 177 -10.37 -4.71 -38.59
N GLY A 178 -9.48 -4.17 -37.75
CA GLY A 178 -9.82 -3.45 -36.53
C GLY A 178 -9.98 -4.35 -35.30
N ASP A 179 -9.73 -5.66 -35.42
CA ASP A 179 -9.82 -6.63 -34.33
C ASP A 179 -8.57 -6.55 -33.43
N GLY A 180 -8.76 -6.75 -32.12
CA GLY A 180 -7.67 -6.73 -31.14
C GLY A 180 -6.60 -7.79 -31.41
N VAL A 181 -5.33 -7.40 -31.31
CA VAL A 181 -4.18 -8.29 -31.52
C VAL A 181 -3.63 -8.77 -30.18
N VAL A 182 -3.53 -10.10 -30.04
CA VAL A 182 -2.90 -10.76 -28.90
C VAL A 182 -1.37 -10.76 -29.11
N VAL A 183 -0.58 -10.60 -28.05
CA VAL A 183 0.88 -10.78 -28.14
C VAL A 183 1.25 -12.11 -27.49
N THR A 184 2.01 -12.97 -28.16
CA THR A 184 2.39 -14.28 -27.64
C THR A 184 3.87 -14.55 -27.79
N ASP A 185 4.40 -15.40 -26.91
CA ASP A 185 5.78 -15.86 -27.02
C ASP A 185 5.98 -16.81 -28.21
N LYS A 186 7.09 -16.64 -28.94
CA LYS A 186 7.47 -17.47 -30.10
C LYS A 186 7.57 -18.94 -29.73
N LYS A 187 8.10 -19.26 -28.55
CA LYS A 187 8.27 -20.65 -28.09
C LYS A 187 6.93 -21.34 -27.86
N GLY A 188 5.93 -20.60 -27.38
CA GLY A 188 4.57 -21.10 -27.18
C GLY A 188 3.92 -21.48 -28.50
N VAL A 189 4.08 -20.64 -29.52
CA VAL A 189 3.53 -20.86 -30.86
C VAL A 189 4.19 -22.03 -31.59
N LEU A 190 5.51 -22.22 -31.48
CA LEU A 190 6.20 -23.37 -32.07
C LEU A 190 5.62 -24.73 -31.62
N ARG A 191 5.10 -24.81 -30.39
CA ARG A 191 4.48 -26.03 -29.85
C ARG A 191 3.10 -26.33 -30.47
N LEU A 192 2.43 -25.33 -31.06
CA LEU A 192 1.14 -25.51 -31.76
C LEU A 192 1.28 -26.05 -33.19
N GLY A 193 2.50 -26.17 -33.71
CA GLY A 193 2.76 -26.57 -35.09
C GLY A 193 2.69 -25.40 -36.07
N GLU A 194 2.47 -25.72 -37.35
CA GLU A 194 2.39 -24.71 -38.40
C GLU A 194 1.13 -23.86 -38.25
N LEU A 195 1.32 -22.54 -38.24
CA LEU A 195 0.25 -21.55 -38.23
C LEU A 195 0.33 -20.71 -39.52
N PRO A 196 -0.82 -20.28 -40.07
CA PRO A 196 -0.85 -19.37 -41.20
C PRO A 196 -0.22 -18.01 -40.81
N SER A 197 0.79 -17.61 -41.58
CA SER A 197 1.37 -16.26 -41.51
C SER A 197 0.34 -15.24 -41.98
N PHE A 198 0.19 -14.16 -41.22
CA PHE A 198 -0.76 -13.08 -41.48
C PHE A 198 -0.06 -11.75 -41.83
N GLY A 199 1.28 -11.75 -41.89
CA GLY A 199 2.09 -10.60 -42.26
C GLY A 199 2.93 -10.08 -41.09
N GLU A 200 3.20 -8.78 -41.10
CA GLU A 200 4.01 -8.10 -40.08
C GLU A 200 3.32 -6.82 -39.61
N MET A 201 3.54 -6.44 -38.36
CA MET A 201 3.01 -5.22 -37.76
C MET A 201 4.13 -4.40 -37.14
N GLN A 202 4.18 -3.11 -37.48
CA GLN A 202 5.03 -2.16 -36.78
C GLN A 202 4.38 -1.76 -35.45
N VAL A 203 5.04 -2.04 -34.35
CA VAL A 203 4.62 -1.73 -32.99
C VAL A 203 5.52 -0.64 -32.42
N HIS A 204 4.89 0.43 -31.94
CA HIS A 204 5.58 1.51 -31.24
C HIS A 204 5.49 1.28 -29.73
N THR A 205 6.65 1.16 -29.09
CA THR A 205 6.76 1.03 -27.63
C THR A 205 7.52 2.24 -27.08
N ALA A 206 7.44 2.47 -25.76
CA ALA A 206 8.23 3.52 -25.11
C ALA A 206 9.75 3.37 -25.32
N SER A 207 10.21 2.14 -25.59
CA SER A 207 11.58 1.74 -25.90
C SER A 207 11.94 1.80 -27.40
N GLY A 208 11.02 2.25 -28.26
CA GLY A 208 11.23 2.38 -29.71
C GLY A 208 10.26 1.53 -30.54
N SER A 209 10.45 1.58 -31.86
CA SER A 209 9.63 0.87 -32.84
C SER A 209 10.22 -0.49 -33.18
N LYS A 210 9.40 -1.55 -33.19
CA LYS A 210 9.78 -2.90 -33.62
C LYS A 210 8.76 -3.43 -34.62
N VAL A 211 9.20 -4.31 -35.52
CA VAL A 211 8.30 -5.04 -36.41
C VAL A 211 8.11 -6.44 -35.85
N LEU A 212 6.86 -6.82 -35.62
CA LEU A 212 6.48 -8.13 -35.08
C LEU A 212 5.79 -8.97 -36.17
N PRO A 213 6.17 -10.24 -36.36
CA PRO A 213 5.45 -11.13 -37.25
C PRO A 213 4.09 -11.50 -36.68
N LEU A 214 3.08 -11.56 -37.55
CA LEU A 214 1.70 -11.90 -37.22
C LEU A 214 1.36 -13.31 -37.69
N VAL A 215 0.65 -14.05 -36.85
CA VAL A 215 0.07 -15.36 -37.17
C VAL A 215 -1.41 -15.39 -36.79
N LYS A 216 -2.21 -16.22 -37.47
CA LYS A 216 -3.60 -16.46 -37.08
C LYS A 216 -3.70 -17.72 -36.21
N ILE A 217 -4.23 -17.55 -35.00
CA ILE A 217 -4.52 -18.64 -34.08
C ILE A 217 -6.00 -19.02 -34.22
N PRO A 218 -6.32 -20.30 -34.55
CA PRO A 218 -7.70 -20.70 -34.77
C PRO A 218 -8.60 -20.51 -33.56
N LYS A 219 -8.09 -20.81 -32.36
CA LYS A 219 -8.88 -20.76 -31.13
C LYS A 219 -8.02 -20.51 -29.90
N ILE A 220 -8.48 -19.60 -29.04
CA ILE A 220 -7.92 -19.32 -27.71
C ILE A 220 -9.06 -19.45 -26.70
N LYS A 221 -8.89 -20.30 -25.69
CA LYS A 221 -9.78 -20.37 -24.51
C LYS A 221 -9.13 -19.63 -23.36
N ILE A 222 -9.85 -18.70 -22.74
CA ILE A 222 -9.38 -17.93 -21.59
C ILE A 222 -10.20 -18.35 -20.38
N TYR A 223 -9.53 -18.87 -19.37
CA TYR A 223 -10.13 -19.30 -18.10
C TYR A 223 -9.91 -18.19 -17.07
N CYS A 224 -10.99 -17.52 -16.66
CA CYS A 224 -10.96 -16.42 -15.70
C CYS A 224 -12.10 -16.60 -14.68
N GLY A 225 -11.78 -16.66 -13.39
CA GLY A 225 -12.80 -16.61 -12.32
C GLY A 225 -13.85 -17.74 -12.31
N GLY A 226 -13.67 -18.82 -13.08
CA GLY A 226 -14.67 -19.89 -13.25
C GLY A 226 -15.40 -19.85 -14.59
N ASP A 227 -15.32 -18.72 -15.30
CA ASP A 227 -15.87 -18.55 -16.64
C ASP A 227 -14.83 -18.90 -17.72
N THR A 228 -15.32 -19.34 -18.87
CA THR A 228 -14.49 -19.67 -20.04
C THR A 228 -14.89 -18.81 -21.23
N ASN A 229 -14.04 -17.85 -21.59
CA ASN A 229 -14.20 -17.04 -22.80
C ASN A 229 -13.46 -17.71 -23.96
N ILE A 230 -14.10 -17.75 -25.14
CA ILE A 230 -13.55 -18.40 -26.32
C ILE A 230 -13.40 -17.36 -27.43
N LEU A 231 -12.16 -17.12 -27.83
CA LEU A 231 -11.83 -16.31 -29.00
C LEU A 231 -11.50 -17.22 -30.17
N THR A 232 -11.97 -16.87 -31.36
CA THR A 232 -11.73 -17.63 -32.60
C THR A 232 -11.08 -16.76 -33.65
N ASN A 233 -10.21 -17.34 -34.48
CA ASN A 233 -9.52 -16.67 -35.58
C ASN A 233 -8.73 -15.41 -35.15
N VAL A 234 -8.03 -15.52 -34.02
CA VAL A 234 -7.34 -14.42 -33.35
C VAL A 234 -6.03 -14.08 -34.07
N THR A 235 -5.81 -12.79 -34.33
CA THR A 235 -4.50 -12.30 -34.80
C THR A 235 -3.54 -12.23 -33.62
N ALA A 236 -2.39 -12.88 -33.73
CA ALA A 236 -1.35 -12.84 -32.71
C ALA A 236 -0.02 -12.34 -33.25
N ALA A 237 0.56 -11.36 -32.54
CA ALA A 237 1.90 -10.85 -32.76
C ALA A 237 2.92 -11.66 -31.95
N LEU A 238 4.00 -12.07 -32.59
CA LEU A 238 5.08 -12.85 -31.97
C LEU A 238 6.13 -11.92 -31.38
N SER A 239 6.32 -11.97 -30.06
CA SER A 239 7.34 -11.21 -29.34
C SER A 239 8.06 -12.08 -28.33
N ASP A 240 9.23 -11.65 -27.86
CA ASP A 240 9.93 -12.32 -26.77
C ASP A 240 9.37 -11.76 -25.45
N LEU A 241 8.55 -12.57 -24.75
CA LEU A 241 7.88 -12.20 -23.50
C LEU A 241 8.64 -12.72 -22.27
N PRO A 242 8.52 -12.06 -21.10
CA PRO A 242 9.13 -12.53 -19.86
C PRO A 242 8.50 -13.86 -19.38
N GLU A 243 9.19 -14.62 -18.52
CA GLU A 243 8.69 -15.93 -18.08
C GLU A 243 7.39 -15.86 -17.26
N GLU A 244 7.08 -14.71 -16.67
CA GLU A 244 5.89 -14.49 -15.84
C GLU A 244 4.57 -14.62 -16.61
N TYR A 245 4.55 -14.29 -17.91
CA TYR A 245 3.38 -14.41 -18.78
C TYR A 245 3.82 -14.65 -20.22
N GLN A 246 3.12 -15.54 -20.92
CA GLN A 246 3.47 -15.97 -22.28
C GLN A 246 2.45 -15.49 -23.31
N LEU A 247 1.40 -14.79 -22.85
CA LEU A 247 0.33 -14.24 -23.66
C LEU A 247 -0.10 -12.88 -23.09
N ILE A 248 -0.34 -11.88 -23.94
CA ILE A 248 -0.93 -10.60 -23.58
C ILE A 248 -2.26 -10.48 -24.34
N LEU A 249 -3.35 -10.38 -23.59
CA LEU A 249 -4.69 -10.22 -24.16
C LEU A 249 -4.93 -8.75 -24.49
N PRO A 250 -5.60 -8.43 -25.61
CA PRO A 250 -5.99 -7.07 -25.95
C PRO A 250 -7.03 -6.54 -24.96
N CYS A 251 -7.11 -5.22 -24.83
CA CYS A 251 -8.25 -4.57 -24.19
C CYS A 251 -9.47 -4.73 -25.11
N GLU A 252 -10.58 -5.25 -24.57
CA GLU A 252 -11.90 -5.15 -25.20
C GLU A 252 -12.41 -3.70 -25.17
#